data_AF-A0AAU0MHH0-F1
#
_entry.id   AF-A0AAU0MHH0-F1
#
_cell.length_a   1.000
_cell.length_b   1.000
_cell.length_c   1.000
_cell.angle_alpha   90.00
_cell.angle_beta   90.00
_cell.angle_gamma   90.00
#
_symmetry.space_group_name_H-M   'P 1'
#
loop_
_entity.id
_entity.type
_entity.pdbx_description
1 polymer ?
#
loop_
_entity_poly.entity_id
_entity_poly.type
_entity_poly.pdbx_seq_one_letter_code
_entity_poly.pdbx_strand_id
1 'polypeptide(L)'
;MTVDLETPAVPELIFMAKGAEVDPTRPIFTGDVFRRRDGSTMWAVLQHPCALRREGSDLLEQILVARVVEVQGHRSSWSKEAYRRMPLPGLQEGHEKHSIDFLALDLLGPDDLLDGCERIAVLSEQGVNLLLQRWVHHNSRVVVKTITFNEQISGPFAEADLQAEWMTDLEGTDSATSAAFHEWIRAGAEGGAGVNRQTLLDDPQTRAGVRRQMRVEIKARLAAE
;
A
#
# COMPACT_ATOMS: atom_id res chain seq x y z
N MET A 1 -18.09 23.60 -13.75
CA MET A 1 -17.04 22.74 -14.31
C MET A 1 -17.08 21.42 -13.57
N THR A 2 -17.41 20.33 -14.26
CA THR A 2 -17.27 18.97 -13.72
C THR A 2 -15.78 18.66 -13.63
N VAL A 3 -15.27 18.40 -12.43
CA VAL A 3 -13.89 17.94 -12.26
C VAL A 3 -13.83 16.51 -12.80
N ASP A 4 -12.96 16.28 -13.78
CA ASP A 4 -12.76 14.98 -14.41
C ASP A 4 -11.75 14.15 -13.60
N LEU A 5 -12.21 13.62 -12.45
CA LEU A 5 -11.45 12.62 -11.70
C LEU A 5 -11.78 11.24 -12.23
N GLU A 6 -10.76 10.40 -12.36
CA GLU A 6 -10.92 9.05 -12.85
C GLU A 6 -11.72 8.19 -11.86
N THR A 7 -12.43 7.22 -12.41
CA THR A 7 -13.28 6.30 -11.65
C THR A 7 -12.96 4.87 -12.07
N PRO A 8 -12.94 3.90 -11.14
CA PRO A 8 -12.73 2.51 -11.48
C PRO A 8 -13.88 2.01 -12.37
N ALA A 9 -13.56 1.17 -13.35
CA ALA A 9 -14.59 0.51 -14.19
C ALA A 9 -15.42 -0.49 -13.38
N VAL A 10 -14.78 -1.16 -12.40
CA VAL A 10 -15.40 -2.06 -11.44
C VAL A 10 -14.98 -1.61 -10.04
N PRO A 11 -15.87 -1.00 -9.24
CA PRO A 11 -15.51 -0.37 -7.98
C PRO A 11 -14.88 -1.32 -6.95
N GLU A 12 -15.18 -2.61 -7.00
CA GLU A 12 -14.67 -3.62 -6.09
C GLU A 12 -13.20 -3.98 -6.36
N LEU A 13 -12.69 -3.72 -7.58
CA LEU A 13 -11.31 -4.02 -7.97
C LEU A 13 -10.27 -3.03 -7.42
N ILE A 14 -10.72 -2.05 -6.63
CA ILE A 14 -9.81 -1.15 -5.91
C ILE A 14 -9.09 -1.87 -4.76
N PHE A 15 -9.57 -3.05 -4.34
CA PHE A 15 -8.93 -3.86 -3.30
C PHE A 15 -8.07 -4.95 -3.94
N MET A 16 -6.89 -5.16 -3.36
CA MET A 16 -6.06 -6.33 -3.63
C MET A 16 -6.46 -7.50 -2.73
N ALA A 17 -6.74 -7.21 -1.45
CA ALA A 17 -7.09 -8.20 -0.45
C ALA A 17 -7.98 -7.58 0.63
N LYS A 18 -8.88 -8.38 1.22
CA LYS A 18 -9.76 -7.97 2.33
C LYS A 18 -9.86 -9.07 3.40
N GLY A 19 -10.04 -8.66 4.64
CA GLY A 19 -10.25 -9.57 5.78
C GLY A 19 -9.16 -10.62 5.86
N ALA A 20 -9.55 -11.90 5.84
CA ALA A 20 -8.63 -13.03 5.94
C ALA A 20 -7.66 -13.18 4.75
N GLU A 21 -7.91 -12.51 3.62
CA GLU A 21 -7.01 -12.51 2.47
C GLU A 21 -5.81 -11.58 2.65
N VAL A 22 -5.84 -10.70 3.66
CA VAL A 22 -4.76 -9.74 3.91
C VAL A 22 -3.53 -10.50 4.42
N ASP A 23 -2.47 -10.47 3.63
CA ASP A 23 -1.17 -11.04 3.99
C ASP A 23 -0.51 -10.20 5.11
N PRO A 24 -0.30 -10.77 6.31
CA PRO A 24 0.32 -10.06 7.43
C PRO A 24 1.81 -9.76 7.20
N THR A 25 2.47 -10.49 6.30
CA THR A 25 3.90 -10.32 6.00
C THR A 25 4.15 -9.14 5.07
N ARG A 26 3.10 -8.66 4.37
CA ARG A 26 3.22 -7.54 3.45
C ARG A 26 3.46 -6.23 4.22
N PRO A 27 4.51 -5.45 3.89
CA PRO A 27 4.82 -4.20 4.57
C PRO A 27 3.66 -3.19 4.50
N ILE A 28 3.51 -2.34 5.52
CA ILE A 28 2.49 -1.26 5.52
C ILE A 28 2.70 -0.37 4.28
N PHE A 29 1.61 -0.11 3.58
CA PHE A 29 1.59 0.57 2.29
C PHE A 29 0.52 1.67 2.24
N THR A 30 0.67 2.60 1.29
CA THR A 30 -0.37 3.58 0.98
C THR A 30 -1.69 2.88 0.64
N GLY A 31 -2.79 3.35 1.20
CA GLY A 31 -4.09 2.74 0.97
C GLY A 31 -4.42 1.55 1.87
N ASP A 32 -3.49 1.05 2.68
CA ASP A 32 -3.83 0.04 3.68
C ASP A 32 -4.89 0.58 4.63
N VAL A 33 -5.92 -0.23 4.88
CA VAL A 33 -7.04 0.11 5.77
C VAL A 33 -6.89 -0.68 7.06
N PHE A 34 -6.83 0.06 8.17
CA PHE A 34 -6.73 -0.46 9.51
C PHE A 34 -8.04 -0.23 10.27
N ARG A 35 -8.38 -1.18 11.13
CA ARG A 35 -9.45 -1.08 12.10
C ARG A 35 -8.87 -1.22 13.50
N ARG A 36 -9.22 -0.32 14.41
CA ARG A 36 -8.88 -0.47 15.81
C ARG A 36 -9.45 -1.78 16.34
N ARG A 37 -8.74 -2.51 17.20
CA ARG A 37 -9.20 -3.82 17.70
C ARG A 37 -10.52 -3.76 18.48
N ASP A 38 -10.86 -2.60 19.05
CA ASP A 38 -12.17 -2.34 19.68
C ASP A 38 -13.32 -2.12 18.67
N GLY A 39 -13.01 -2.11 17.37
CA GLY A 39 -13.95 -1.88 16.28
C GLY A 39 -14.45 -0.44 16.12
N SER A 40 -14.02 0.48 16.98
CA SER A 40 -14.59 1.84 17.08
C SER A 40 -14.22 2.76 15.92
N THR A 41 -13.02 2.58 15.35
CA THR A 41 -12.44 3.51 14.39
C THR A 41 -11.68 2.76 13.31
N MET A 42 -11.72 3.30 12.10
CA MET A 42 -10.98 2.79 10.95
C MET A 42 -10.20 3.92 10.29
N TRP A 43 -9.05 3.59 9.71
CA TRP A 43 -8.14 4.52 9.07
C TRP A 43 -7.60 3.96 7.78
N ALA A 44 -7.27 4.84 6.83
CA ALA A 44 -6.54 4.52 5.62
C ALA A 44 -5.24 5.32 5.55
N VAL A 45 -4.13 4.65 5.21
CA VAL A 45 -2.81 5.28 5.08
C VAL A 45 -2.76 6.17 3.83
N LEU A 46 -2.30 7.42 3.97
CA LEU A 46 -2.27 8.40 2.87
C LEU A 46 -0.87 8.65 2.30
N GLN A 47 0.18 8.43 3.08
CA GLN A 47 1.55 8.75 2.65
C GLN A 47 2.08 7.73 1.67
N HIS A 48 2.93 8.19 0.75
CA HIS A 48 3.69 7.34 -0.16
C HIS A 48 4.53 6.31 0.62
N PRO A 49 4.72 5.08 0.12
CA PRO A 49 5.37 4.01 0.90
C PRO A 49 6.81 4.35 1.32
N CYS A 50 7.55 5.04 0.46
CA CYS A 50 8.92 5.51 0.78
C CYS A 50 8.92 6.60 1.86
N ALA A 51 7.82 7.35 2.03
CA ALA A 51 7.68 8.38 3.05
C ALA A 51 7.15 7.81 4.39
N LEU A 52 6.76 6.54 4.44
CA LEU A 52 6.35 5.87 5.68
C LEU A 52 7.54 5.42 6.54
N ARG A 53 8.75 5.41 5.97
CA ARG A 53 9.90 4.75 6.58
C ARG A 53 11.10 5.68 6.76
N ARG A 54 11.77 5.53 7.90
CA ARG A 54 13.12 6.03 8.14
C ARG A 54 14.13 4.99 7.67
N GLU A 55 15.14 5.44 6.92
CA GLU A 55 16.22 4.57 6.41
C GLU A 55 15.68 3.35 5.61
N GLY A 56 14.44 3.47 5.13
CA GLY A 56 13.69 2.55 4.29
C GLY A 56 13.30 1.21 4.93
N SER A 57 13.42 1.01 6.25
CA SER A 57 12.93 -0.19 6.95
C SER A 57 11.92 0.14 8.03
N ASP A 58 12.26 1.09 8.91
CA ASP A 58 11.51 1.36 10.13
C ASP A 58 10.39 2.36 9.87
N LEU A 59 9.20 2.11 10.38
CA LEU A 59 8.08 3.05 10.26
C LEU A 59 8.39 4.36 10.99
N LEU A 60 7.89 5.46 10.45
CA LEU A 60 7.94 6.75 11.13
C LEU A 60 7.01 6.76 12.36
N GLU A 61 7.41 7.53 13.38
CA GLU A 61 6.61 7.79 14.59
C GLU A 61 5.26 8.46 14.31
N GLN A 62 5.12 9.08 13.14
CA GLN A 62 3.92 9.84 12.76
C GLN A 62 3.55 9.54 11.31
N ILE A 63 2.63 8.58 11.14
CA ILE A 63 2.06 8.19 9.87
C ILE A 63 0.74 8.93 9.67
N LEU A 64 0.65 9.68 8.57
CA LEU A 64 -0.57 10.40 8.20
C LEU A 64 -1.60 9.42 7.63
N VAL A 65 -2.75 9.40 8.31
CA VAL A 65 -3.90 8.60 7.94
C VAL A 65 -5.16 9.47 7.83
N ALA A 66 -6.14 9.01 7.08
CA ALA A 66 -7.49 9.57 7.07
C ALA A 66 -8.48 8.56 7.67
N ARG A 67 -9.48 9.04 8.41
CA ARG A 67 -10.54 8.19 8.94
C ARG A 67 -11.38 7.60 7.81
N VAL A 68 -11.73 6.34 7.98
CA VAL A 68 -12.76 5.66 7.20
C VAL A 68 -14.08 5.78 7.95
N VAL A 69 -15.04 6.44 7.34
CA VAL A 69 -16.35 6.74 7.94
C VAL A 69 -17.47 6.04 7.17
N GLU A 70 -18.54 5.69 7.88
CA GLU A 70 -19.78 5.28 7.24
C GLU A 70 -20.52 6.51 6.68
N VAL A 71 -21.04 6.40 5.46
CA VAL A 71 -21.72 7.47 4.75
C VAL A 71 -23.10 7.05 4.25
N GLN A 72 -24.10 7.91 4.40
CA GLN A 72 -25.47 7.62 3.97
C GLN A 72 -25.61 7.65 2.42
N GLY A 73 -26.24 6.63 1.81
CA GLY A 73 -26.55 6.54 0.37
C GLY A 73 -25.76 5.46 -0.41
N HIS A 74 -26.24 5.05 -1.60
CA HIS A 74 -25.58 4.08 -2.49
C HIS A 74 -24.58 4.82 -3.40
N ARG A 75 -23.29 4.49 -3.24
CA ARG A 75 -22.15 5.38 -3.61
C ARG A 75 -21.11 4.71 -4.51
N SER A 76 -21.52 3.70 -5.26
CA SER A 76 -20.72 3.11 -6.35
C SER A 76 -20.36 4.13 -7.46
N SER A 77 -21.03 5.29 -7.50
CA SER A 77 -20.77 6.35 -8.48
C SER A 77 -19.71 7.35 -7.97
N TRP A 78 -18.45 6.99 -8.14
CA TRP A 78 -17.27 7.80 -7.86
C TRP A 78 -17.32 9.22 -8.47
N SER A 79 -17.99 9.38 -9.62
CA SER A 79 -18.14 10.66 -10.33
C SER A 79 -19.10 11.65 -9.65
N LYS A 80 -19.97 11.17 -8.75
CA LYS A 80 -20.91 12.00 -7.99
C LYS A 80 -20.41 12.33 -6.58
N GLU A 81 -19.31 11.72 -6.17
CA GLU A 81 -18.76 11.89 -4.83
C GLU A 81 -17.94 13.17 -4.71
N ALA A 82 -18.06 13.81 -3.55
CA ALA A 82 -17.23 14.96 -3.26
C ALA A 82 -15.76 14.53 -3.25
N TYR A 83 -14.90 15.20 -4.00
CA TYR A 83 -13.47 14.89 -4.11
C TYR A 83 -12.73 14.90 -2.75
N ARG A 84 -13.33 15.45 -1.69
CA ARG A 84 -12.84 15.32 -0.30
C ARG A 84 -13.00 13.90 0.28
N ARG A 85 -13.57 12.98 -0.47
CA ARG A 85 -13.77 11.58 -0.08
C ARG A 85 -13.39 10.62 -1.20
N MET A 86 -13.00 9.43 -0.79
CA MET A 86 -12.82 8.27 -1.65
C MET A 86 -13.74 7.13 -1.19
N PRO A 87 -14.64 6.64 -2.05
CA PRO A 87 -15.48 5.48 -1.73
C PRO A 87 -14.66 4.21 -1.53
N LEU A 88 -15.09 3.39 -0.57
CA LEU A 88 -14.55 2.05 -0.29
C LEU A 88 -15.67 0.99 -0.36
N PRO A 89 -16.26 0.76 -1.56
CA PRO A 89 -17.38 -0.16 -1.74
C PRO A 89 -16.99 -1.59 -1.36
N GLY A 90 -17.80 -2.23 -0.51
CA GLY A 90 -17.57 -3.61 -0.12
C GLY A 90 -16.32 -3.83 0.75
N LEU A 91 -15.84 -2.78 1.43
CA LEU A 91 -14.77 -2.89 2.44
C LEU A 91 -15.11 -3.93 3.51
N GLN A 92 -16.37 -3.94 3.94
CA GLN A 92 -16.94 -4.91 4.88
C GLN A 92 -18.19 -5.52 4.26
N GLU A 93 -18.35 -6.84 4.43
CA GLU A 93 -19.49 -7.57 3.90
C GLU A 93 -20.81 -7.01 4.46
N GLY A 94 -21.80 -6.75 3.60
CA GLY A 94 -23.06 -6.12 3.99
C GLY A 94 -22.99 -4.62 4.27
N HIS A 95 -21.80 -3.99 4.22
CA HIS A 95 -21.59 -2.56 4.46
C HIS A 95 -20.95 -1.86 3.24
N GLU A 96 -21.79 -1.49 2.26
CA GLU A 96 -21.36 -0.77 1.04
C GLU A 96 -20.98 0.70 1.27
N LYS A 97 -21.05 1.18 2.52
CA LYS A 97 -21.16 2.60 2.86
C LYS A 97 -19.89 3.20 3.44
N HIS A 98 -18.70 2.68 3.13
CA HIS A 98 -17.46 3.22 3.67
C HIS A 98 -16.83 4.24 2.73
N SER A 99 -16.20 5.26 3.30
CA SER A 99 -15.38 6.22 2.54
C SER A 99 -14.23 6.74 3.39
N ILE A 100 -13.08 6.94 2.76
CA ILE A 100 -11.98 7.71 3.32
C ILE A 100 -12.40 9.18 3.32
N ASP A 101 -12.38 9.85 4.47
CA ASP A 101 -12.68 11.28 4.59
C ASP A 101 -11.40 12.10 4.78
N PHE A 102 -11.01 12.85 3.74
CA PHE A 102 -9.76 13.62 3.72
C PHE A 102 -9.77 14.84 4.64
N LEU A 103 -10.92 15.18 5.24
CA LEU A 103 -11.00 16.21 6.29
C LEU A 103 -10.80 15.64 7.70
N ALA A 104 -10.88 14.34 7.87
CA ALA A 104 -10.71 13.66 9.16
C ALA A 104 -9.33 12.98 9.20
N LEU A 105 -8.29 13.78 9.42
CA LEU A 105 -6.90 13.33 9.45
C LEU A 105 -6.46 13.05 10.89
N ASP A 106 -5.68 11.98 11.06
CA ASP A 106 -4.99 11.66 12.31
C ASP A 106 -3.51 11.35 12.01
N LEU A 107 -2.68 11.35 13.05
CA LEU A 107 -1.30 10.85 13.01
C LEU A 107 -1.23 9.63 13.93
N LEU A 108 -0.78 8.49 13.41
CA LEU A 108 -0.63 7.25 14.16
C LEU A 108 0.84 6.82 14.22
N GLY A 109 1.25 6.25 15.35
CA GLY A 109 2.57 5.64 15.50
C GLY A 109 2.61 4.17 15.06
N PRO A 110 3.80 3.55 15.01
CA PRO A 110 3.96 2.12 14.74
C PRO A 110 3.14 1.25 15.71
N ASP A 111 3.19 1.54 17.01
CA ASP A 111 2.48 0.78 18.04
C ASP A 111 0.95 0.81 17.83
N ASP A 112 0.40 1.96 17.41
CA ASP A 112 -1.03 2.09 17.12
C ASP A 112 -1.44 1.17 15.95
N LEU A 113 -0.62 1.12 14.90
CA LEU A 113 -0.91 0.38 13.67
C LEU A 113 -0.62 -1.12 13.78
N LEU A 114 0.48 -1.49 14.42
CA LEU A 114 0.96 -2.87 14.52
C LEU A 114 0.25 -3.64 15.66
N ASP A 115 0.11 -3.00 16.83
CA ASP A 115 -0.44 -3.67 18.02
C ASP A 115 -1.89 -3.25 18.29
N GLY A 116 -2.21 -1.96 18.16
CA GLY A 116 -3.52 -1.40 18.46
C GLY A 116 -4.61 -1.67 17.42
N CYS A 117 -4.20 -2.08 16.20
CA CYS A 117 -5.09 -2.23 15.05
C CYS A 117 -4.95 -3.60 14.38
N GLU A 118 -5.93 -3.89 13.53
CA GLU A 118 -5.95 -4.98 12.58
C GLU A 118 -5.96 -4.38 11.17
N ARG A 119 -5.08 -4.84 10.27
CA ARG A 119 -5.17 -4.47 8.85
C ARG A 119 -6.29 -5.27 8.20
N ILE A 120 -7.35 -4.60 7.78
CA ILE A 120 -8.59 -5.25 7.27
C ILE A 120 -8.72 -5.21 5.75
N ALA A 121 -7.96 -4.36 5.07
CA ALA A 121 -7.91 -4.35 3.61
C ALA A 121 -6.62 -3.72 3.09
N VAL A 122 -6.24 -4.11 1.89
CA VAL A 122 -5.12 -3.54 1.13
C VAL A 122 -5.66 -3.11 -0.23
N LEU A 123 -5.36 -1.88 -0.65
CA LEU A 123 -5.74 -1.42 -1.99
C LEU A 123 -4.85 -2.03 -3.06
N SER A 124 -5.43 -2.27 -4.24
CA SER A 124 -4.70 -2.62 -5.46
C SER A 124 -3.90 -1.41 -5.97
N GLU A 125 -2.96 -1.62 -6.91
CA GLU A 125 -2.27 -0.51 -7.58
C GLU A 125 -3.25 0.53 -8.13
N GLN A 126 -4.34 0.08 -8.76
CA GLN A 126 -5.41 0.96 -9.23
C GLN A 126 -6.07 1.73 -8.08
N GLY A 127 -6.38 1.06 -6.97
CA GLY A 127 -6.95 1.69 -5.78
C GLY A 127 -6.04 2.76 -5.17
N VAL A 128 -4.73 2.49 -5.08
CA VAL A 128 -3.73 3.45 -4.61
C VAL A 128 -3.63 4.66 -5.56
N ASN A 129 -3.60 4.43 -6.87
CA ASN A 129 -3.56 5.51 -7.86
C ASN A 129 -4.79 6.43 -7.76
N LEU A 130 -5.98 5.83 -7.58
CA LEU A 130 -7.23 6.57 -7.39
C LEU A 130 -7.24 7.35 -6.06
N LEU A 131 -6.72 6.76 -4.98
CA LEU A 131 -6.54 7.43 -3.69
C LEU A 131 -5.65 8.67 -3.84
N LEU A 132 -4.48 8.50 -4.44
CA LEU A 132 -3.51 9.58 -4.62
C LEU A 132 -4.04 10.70 -5.52
N GLN A 133 -4.72 10.37 -6.62
CA GLN A 133 -5.36 11.37 -7.48
C GLN A 133 -6.36 12.21 -6.70
N ARG A 134 -7.24 11.58 -5.92
CA ARG A 134 -8.25 12.29 -5.14
C ARG A 134 -7.63 13.11 -4.02
N TRP A 135 -6.64 12.55 -3.32
CA TRP A 135 -5.92 13.23 -2.25
C TRP A 135 -5.17 14.48 -2.76
N VAL A 136 -4.42 14.36 -3.86
CA VAL A 136 -3.73 15.50 -4.48
C VAL A 136 -4.72 16.55 -4.96
N HIS A 137 -5.79 16.15 -5.65
CA HIS A 137 -6.81 17.09 -6.11
C HIS A 137 -7.53 17.77 -4.95
N HIS A 138 -7.81 17.07 -3.85
CA HIS A 138 -8.41 17.64 -2.65
C HIS A 138 -7.58 18.80 -2.09
N ASN A 139 -6.26 18.62 -2.01
CA ASN A 139 -5.34 19.61 -1.44
C ASN A 139 -4.98 20.74 -2.40
N SER A 140 -4.80 20.44 -3.70
CA SER A 140 -4.17 21.37 -4.65
C SER A 140 -5.09 21.85 -5.78
N ARG A 141 -6.22 21.17 -5.99
CA ARG A 141 -7.10 21.32 -7.18
C ARG A 141 -6.47 20.94 -8.51
N VAL A 142 -5.23 20.44 -8.49
CA VAL A 142 -4.59 19.88 -9.69
C VAL A 142 -5.18 18.50 -9.96
N VAL A 143 -5.54 18.26 -11.22
CA VAL A 143 -5.93 16.93 -11.69
C VAL A 143 -4.70 16.27 -12.31
N VAL A 144 -4.19 15.24 -11.64
CA VAL A 144 -3.07 14.41 -12.11
C VAL A 144 -3.65 13.05 -12.53
N LYS A 145 -3.27 12.54 -13.70
CA LYS A 145 -3.79 11.26 -14.20
C LYS A 145 -3.29 10.09 -13.35
N THR A 146 -4.11 9.06 -13.17
CA THR A 146 -3.76 7.87 -12.36
C THR A 146 -2.49 7.19 -12.85
N ILE A 147 -2.25 7.16 -14.17
CA ILE A 147 -1.04 6.60 -14.77
C ILE A 147 0.25 7.29 -14.29
N THR A 148 0.20 8.59 -13.99
CA THR A 148 1.34 9.35 -13.47
C THR A 148 1.67 8.95 -12.03
N PHE A 149 0.66 8.62 -11.22
CA PHE A 149 0.90 8.01 -9.91
C PHE A 149 1.45 6.60 -10.05
N ASN A 150 0.95 5.84 -11.04
CA ASN A 150 1.39 4.47 -11.31
C ASN A 150 2.89 4.38 -11.58
N GLU A 151 3.44 5.33 -12.32
CA GLU A 151 4.87 5.45 -12.59
C GLU A 151 5.71 5.56 -11.31
N GLN A 152 5.16 6.15 -10.23
CA GLN A 152 5.87 6.33 -8.96
C GLN A 152 5.60 5.20 -7.95
N ILE A 153 4.43 4.57 -8.01
CA ILE A 153 4.04 3.53 -7.03
C ILE A 153 4.35 2.11 -7.50
N SER A 154 4.47 1.85 -8.81
CA SER A 154 4.56 0.47 -9.30
C SER A 154 5.86 -0.24 -8.92
N GLY A 155 6.98 0.49 -8.80
CA GLY A 155 8.24 -0.03 -8.26
C GLY A 155 8.11 -0.41 -6.77
N PRO A 156 7.73 0.54 -5.88
CA PRO A 156 7.44 0.25 -4.48
C PRO A 156 6.39 -0.86 -4.26
N PHE A 157 5.37 -0.95 -5.12
CA PHE A 157 4.37 -2.02 -5.04
C PHE A 157 5.00 -3.39 -5.31
N ALA A 158 5.83 -3.50 -6.36
CA ALA A 158 6.59 -4.71 -6.65
C ALA A 158 7.58 -5.06 -5.53
N GLU A 159 8.20 -4.07 -4.88
CA GLU A 159 9.08 -4.29 -3.73
C GLU A 159 8.30 -4.88 -2.55
N ALA A 160 7.11 -4.35 -2.25
CA ALA A 160 6.27 -4.85 -1.17
C ALA A 160 5.83 -6.31 -1.39
N ASP A 161 5.52 -6.67 -2.63
CA ASP A 161 5.16 -8.05 -2.98
C ASP A 161 6.37 -8.99 -2.88
N LEU A 162 7.57 -8.54 -3.29
CA LEU A 162 8.80 -9.31 -3.10
C LEU A 162 9.15 -9.50 -1.63
N GLN A 163 8.93 -8.48 -0.79
CA GLN A 163 9.14 -8.60 0.65
C GLN A 163 8.19 -9.63 1.26
N ALA A 164 6.91 -9.61 0.88
CA ALA A 164 5.93 -10.59 1.35
C ALA A 164 6.30 -12.02 0.93
N GLU A 165 6.69 -12.22 -0.34
CA GLU A 165 7.22 -13.49 -0.85
C GLU A 165 8.46 -13.94 -0.04
N TRP A 166 9.42 -13.05 0.20
CA TRP A 166 10.63 -13.34 0.97
C TRP A 166 10.33 -13.80 2.40
N MET A 167 9.46 -13.08 3.10
CA MET A 167 9.06 -13.42 4.46
C MET A 167 8.31 -14.75 4.50
N THR A 168 7.41 -14.99 3.55
CA THR A 168 6.64 -16.23 3.46
C THR A 168 7.52 -17.45 3.19
N ASP A 169 8.41 -17.37 2.20
CA ASP A 169 9.25 -18.50 1.78
C ASP A 169 10.33 -18.86 2.80
N LEU A 170 10.73 -17.92 3.66
CA LEU A 170 11.65 -18.16 4.78
C LEU A 170 10.94 -18.45 6.11
N GLU A 171 9.61 -18.57 6.11
CA GLU A 171 8.79 -18.67 7.32
C GLU A 171 9.11 -17.57 8.36
N GLY A 172 9.56 -16.41 7.87
CA GLY A 172 10.01 -15.29 8.66
C GLY A 172 8.83 -14.53 9.26
N THR A 173 8.91 -14.27 10.57
CA THR A 173 7.94 -13.42 11.29
C THR A 173 8.60 -12.30 12.06
N ASP A 174 9.93 -12.21 12.02
CA ASP A 174 10.73 -11.28 12.80
C ASP A 174 11.27 -10.11 11.98
N SER A 175 11.75 -9.09 12.71
CA SER A 175 12.37 -7.92 12.10
C SER A 175 13.71 -8.23 11.43
N ALA A 176 14.41 -9.30 11.85
CA ALA A 176 15.68 -9.71 11.28
C ALA A 176 15.54 -10.21 9.85
N THR A 177 14.53 -11.03 9.56
CA THR A 177 14.25 -11.52 8.20
C THR A 177 13.88 -10.38 7.26
N SER A 178 13.08 -9.43 7.75
CA SER A 178 12.72 -8.20 7.03
C SER A 178 13.93 -7.31 6.76
N ALA A 179 14.82 -7.12 7.75
CA ALA A 179 16.05 -6.36 7.58
C ALA A 179 16.99 -7.00 6.54
N ALA A 180 17.10 -8.33 6.55
CA ALA A 180 17.89 -9.06 5.57
C ALA A 180 17.36 -8.90 4.13
N PHE A 181 16.04 -8.84 3.95
CA PHE A 181 15.44 -8.48 2.66
C PHE A 181 15.88 -7.07 2.21
N HIS A 182 15.79 -6.07 3.10
CA HIS A 182 16.16 -4.70 2.77
C HIS A 182 17.66 -4.56 2.47
N GLU A 183 18.52 -5.32 3.13
CA GLU A 183 19.94 -5.40 2.77
C GLU A 183 20.12 -6.00 1.37
N TRP A 184 19.46 -7.12 1.08
CA TRP A 184 19.57 -7.81 -0.20
C TRP A 184 19.05 -7.00 -1.39
N ILE A 185 17.91 -6.31 -1.25
CA ILE A 185 17.31 -5.52 -2.33
C ILE A 185 18.15 -4.25 -2.63
N ARG A 186 18.85 -3.73 -1.62
CA ARG A 186 19.76 -2.57 -1.76
C ARG A 186 21.18 -2.97 -2.16
N ALA A 187 21.55 -4.24 -1.99
CA ALA A 187 22.80 -4.75 -2.52
C ALA A 187 22.82 -4.63 -4.05
N GLY A 188 24.00 -4.35 -4.60
CA GLY A 188 24.18 -4.22 -6.05
C GLY A 188 23.74 -5.49 -6.78
N ALA A 189 23.08 -5.32 -7.93
CA ALA A 189 22.78 -6.45 -8.80
C ALA A 189 24.09 -7.00 -9.40
N GLU A 190 24.21 -8.34 -9.48
CA GLU A 190 25.34 -8.98 -10.15
C GLU A 190 25.38 -8.55 -11.63
N GLY A 191 26.55 -8.16 -12.13
CA GLY A 191 26.76 -7.83 -13.56
C GLY A 191 26.97 -6.36 -13.93
N GLY A 192 26.91 -5.44 -12.96
CA GLY A 192 27.57 -4.13 -13.08
C GLY A 192 26.77 -3.00 -13.78
N ALA A 193 26.29 -2.07 -12.96
CA ALA A 193 26.24 -0.62 -13.23
C ALA A 193 26.10 0.23 -11.95
N GLY A 194 26.39 -0.34 -10.77
CA GLY A 194 26.12 0.34 -9.47
C GLY A 194 24.62 0.51 -9.15
N VAL A 195 23.73 -0.05 -9.97
CA VAL A 195 22.28 -0.03 -9.76
C VAL A 195 21.91 -1.18 -8.81
N ASN A 196 21.18 -0.86 -7.74
CA ASN A 196 20.68 -1.86 -6.81
C ASN A 196 19.41 -2.54 -7.35
N ARG A 197 19.02 -3.67 -6.77
CA ARG A 197 17.83 -4.41 -7.22
C ARG A 197 16.54 -3.61 -7.02
N GLN A 198 16.49 -2.74 -6.01
CA GLN A 198 15.36 -1.86 -5.76
C GLN A 198 15.07 -0.94 -6.95
N THR A 199 16.08 -0.26 -7.50
CA THR A 199 15.93 0.58 -8.70
C THR A 199 15.53 -0.23 -9.93
N LEU A 200 15.95 -1.50 -10.02
CA LEU A 200 15.47 -2.39 -11.08
C LEU A 200 13.99 -2.77 -10.95
N LEU A 201 13.29 -2.43 -9.88
CA LEU A 201 11.85 -2.66 -9.77
C LEU A 201 11.02 -1.55 -10.43
N ASP A 202 11.62 -0.37 -10.66
CA ASP A 202 10.95 0.74 -11.34
C ASP A 202 10.61 0.37 -12.80
N ASP A 203 11.44 -0.46 -13.45
CA ASP A 203 11.18 -0.99 -14.79
C ASP A 203 10.43 -2.34 -14.72
N PRO A 204 9.20 -2.43 -15.25
CA PRO A 204 8.45 -3.69 -15.31
C PRO A 204 9.18 -4.83 -16.03
N GLN A 205 10.06 -4.53 -17.00
CA GLN A 205 10.78 -5.54 -17.78
C GLN A 205 11.84 -6.28 -16.94
N THR A 206 12.38 -5.65 -15.89
CA THR A 206 13.43 -6.21 -15.05
C THR A 206 12.89 -6.93 -13.81
N ARG A 207 11.64 -6.68 -13.38
CA ARG A 207 11.00 -7.28 -12.18
C ARG A 207 11.08 -8.80 -12.12
N ALA A 208 10.80 -9.47 -13.24
CA ALA A 208 10.88 -10.93 -13.30
C ALA A 208 12.31 -11.46 -13.09
N GLY A 209 13.32 -10.70 -13.52
CA GLY A 209 14.73 -10.99 -13.26
C GLY A 209 15.07 -10.86 -11.78
N VAL A 210 14.65 -9.77 -11.14
CA VAL A 210 14.88 -9.54 -9.70
C VAL A 210 14.21 -10.63 -8.87
N ARG A 211 12.95 -10.99 -9.16
CA ARG A 211 12.25 -12.09 -8.47
C ARG A 211 12.98 -13.43 -8.60
N ARG A 212 13.56 -13.74 -9.76
CA ARG A 212 14.38 -14.96 -9.93
C ARG A 212 15.64 -14.93 -9.06
N GLN A 213 16.32 -13.78 -8.99
CA GLN A 213 17.50 -13.63 -8.12
C GLN A 213 17.12 -13.83 -6.64
N MET A 214 15.96 -13.29 -6.22
CA MET A 214 15.43 -13.47 -4.87
C MET A 214 15.25 -14.94 -4.51
N ARG A 215 14.64 -15.73 -5.41
CA ARG A 215 14.43 -17.17 -5.19
C ARG A 215 15.73 -17.97 -5.09
N VAL A 216 16.77 -17.55 -5.82
CA VAL A 216 18.11 -18.16 -5.72
C VAL A 216 18.71 -17.86 -4.34
N GLU A 217 18.60 -16.63 -3.88
CA GLU A 217 19.08 -16.20 -2.55
C GLU A 217 18.37 -16.94 -1.42
N ILE A 218 17.03 -17.00 -1.45
CA ILE A 218 16.22 -17.75 -0.47
C ILE A 218 16.69 -19.21 -0.40
N LYS A 219 16.85 -19.87 -1.55
CA LYS A 219 17.34 -21.24 -1.60
C LYS A 219 18.75 -21.40 -1.01
N ALA A 220 19.63 -20.42 -1.22
CA ALA A 220 20.97 -20.45 -0.65
C ALA A 220 20.95 -20.32 0.87
N ARG A 221 20.07 -19.47 1.43
CA ARG A 221 19.88 -19.30 2.88
C ARG A 221 19.35 -20.57 3.54
N LEU A 222 18.29 -21.14 2.97
CA LEU A 222 17.70 -22.39 3.46
C LEU A 222 18.66 -23.60 3.39
N ALA A 223 19.67 -23.55 2.51
CA ALA A 223 20.67 -24.60 2.41
C ALA A 223 21.86 -24.41 3.38
N ALA A 224 21.98 -23.22 3.98
CA ALA A 224 23.04 -22.88 4.93
C ALA A 224 22.63 -23.08 6.40
N GLU A 225 21.34 -23.31 6.65
CA GLU A 225 20.75 -23.70 7.94
C GLU A 225 20.73 -25.23 8.13
#